data_AF-A0A354H2Z2-F1
#
_entry.id   AF-A0A354H2Z2-F1
#
_cell.length_a   1.000
_cell.length_b   1.000
_cell.length_c   1.000
_cell.angle_alpha   90.00
_cell.angle_beta   90.00
_cell.angle_gamma   90.00
#
_symmetry.space_group_name_H-M   'P 1'
#
loop_
_entity.id
_entity.type
_entity.pdbx_description
1 polymer ?
#
loop_
_entity_poly.entity_id
_entity_poly.type
_entity_poly.pdbx_seq_one_letter_code
_entity_poly.pdbx_strand_id
1 'polypeptide(L)'
;MTTKRQRRSENIKEKKVKKSTRILYLSVILSGAFILLVLFFVTLFNLIFPPVDMDALKKKEKQIAKIYFSDPQERFLIPEKRYVIKENDAAAQSKEIVKALLEGSKAGLVNTFPAGVTLRDVKVVDSETALVNFSKNLIKLHPGGSTAEMATIYSLTNSITQNVPGIKKVKILVEGKELPSIKGHVSTQKAFFPDLELLIPEKEKNS
;
A
#
# COMPACT_ATOMS: atom_id res chain seq x y z
N MET A 1 15.09 75.88 58.04
CA MET A 1 14.27 76.08 56.83
C MET A 1 14.86 75.28 55.68
N THR A 2 14.32 74.09 55.38
CA THR A 2 14.74 73.32 54.20
C THR A 2 14.00 73.83 52.96
N THR A 3 14.77 74.23 51.95
CA THR A 3 14.32 75.02 50.81
C THR A 3 13.47 74.19 49.85
N LYS A 4 12.41 74.82 49.32
CA LYS A 4 11.38 74.33 48.39
C LYS A 4 11.90 73.50 47.19
N ARG A 5 13.21 73.56 46.89
CA ARG A 5 13.90 72.81 45.83
C ARG A 5 14.19 71.35 46.20
N GLN A 6 14.57 71.03 47.44
CA GLN A 6 14.91 69.65 47.86
C GLN A 6 13.68 68.71 47.85
N ARG A 7 12.53 69.18 48.35
CA ARG A 7 11.28 68.41 48.31
C ARG A 7 10.82 68.10 46.88
N ARG A 8 11.08 68.99 45.90
CA ARG A 8 10.74 68.72 44.49
C ARG A 8 11.64 67.64 43.90
N SER A 9 12.94 67.65 44.19
CA SER A 9 13.87 66.63 43.68
C SER A 9 13.60 65.23 44.26
N GLU A 10 13.22 65.13 45.54
CA GLU A 10 12.84 63.86 46.16
C GLU A 10 11.52 63.32 45.58
N ASN A 11 10.49 64.17 45.48
CA ASN A 11 9.22 63.79 44.84
C ASN A 11 9.38 63.36 43.36
N ILE A 12 10.34 63.95 42.63
CA ILE A 12 10.65 63.53 41.25
C ILE A 12 11.39 62.18 41.24
N LYS A 13 12.33 61.95 42.17
CA LYS A 13 13.04 60.66 42.30
C LYS A 13 12.07 59.54 42.71
N GLU A 14 11.23 59.75 43.71
CA GLU A 14 10.21 58.77 44.13
C GLU A 14 9.23 58.43 43.00
N LYS A 15 8.75 59.44 42.26
CA LYS A 15 7.88 59.22 41.09
C LYS A 15 8.58 58.45 39.97
N LYS A 16 9.88 58.69 39.73
CA LYS A 16 10.67 57.96 38.72
C LYS A 16 10.90 56.49 39.13
N VAL A 17 11.23 56.22 40.39
CA VAL A 17 11.43 54.87 40.92
C VAL A 17 10.13 54.07 40.87
N LYS A 18 9.01 54.66 41.30
CA LYS A 18 7.68 54.03 41.29
C LYS A 18 7.17 53.75 39.87
N LYS A 19 7.62 54.52 38.86
CA LYS A 19 7.32 54.29 37.44
C LYS A 19 8.18 53.16 36.85
N SER A 20 9.46 53.09 37.20
CA SER A 20 10.39 52.06 36.73
C SER A 20 10.02 50.65 37.23
N THR A 21 9.62 50.51 38.50
CA THR A 21 9.22 49.22 39.07
C THR A 21 7.93 48.69 38.44
N ARG A 22 6.96 49.56 38.15
CA ARG A 22 5.73 49.19 37.42
C ARG A 22 6.01 48.69 36.01
N ILE A 23 6.97 49.30 35.30
CA ILE A 23 7.38 48.85 33.96
C ILE A 23 8.03 47.46 34.02
N LEU A 24 8.82 47.20 35.07
CA LEU A 24 9.49 45.91 35.27
C LEU A 24 8.50 44.77 35.57
N TYR A 25 7.47 45.02 36.40
CA TYR A 25 6.39 44.03 36.59
C TYR A 25 5.58 43.81 35.30
N LEU A 26 5.34 44.87 34.52
CA LEU A 26 4.60 44.76 33.26
C LEU A 26 5.36 43.89 32.25
N SER A 27 6.69 44.01 32.16
CA SER A 27 7.50 43.21 31.24
C SER A 27 7.57 41.74 31.63
N VAL A 28 7.60 41.44 32.93
CA VAL A 28 7.55 40.05 33.44
C VAL A 28 6.20 39.39 33.17
N ILE A 29 5.09 40.14 33.32
CA ILE A 29 3.75 39.63 32.99
C ILE A 29 3.63 39.40 31.49
N LEU A 30 4.15 40.32 30.67
CA LEU A 30 4.13 40.17 29.21
C LEU A 30 4.92 38.95 28.74
N SER A 31 6.09 38.70 29.32
CA SER A 31 6.92 37.54 28.96
C SER A 31 6.24 36.23 29.37
N GLY A 32 5.64 36.17 30.56
CA GLY A 32 4.86 35.01 30.99
C GLY A 32 3.66 34.74 30.08
N ALA A 33 2.91 35.77 29.70
CA ALA A 33 1.80 35.66 28.77
C ALA A 33 2.26 35.20 27.38
N PHE A 34 3.41 35.68 26.90
CA PHE A 34 3.98 35.26 25.62
C PHE A 34 4.39 33.78 25.63
N ILE A 35 5.03 33.31 26.70
CA ILE A 35 5.39 31.89 26.85
C ILE A 35 4.13 31.01 26.87
N LEU A 36 3.10 31.44 27.59
CA LEU A 36 1.83 30.72 27.65
C LEU A 36 1.16 30.67 26.27
N LEU A 37 1.20 31.77 25.50
CA LEU A 37 0.70 31.83 24.14
C LEU A 37 1.48 30.88 23.21
N VAL A 38 2.81 30.83 23.30
CA VAL A 38 3.63 29.90 22.52
C VAL A 38 3.30 28.45 22.87
N LEU A 39 3.21 28.12 24.16
CA LEU A 39 2.82 26.78 24.59
C LEU A 39 1.43 26.40 24.10
N PHE A 40 0.47 27.32 24.21
CA PHE A 40 -0.88 27.14 23.68
C PHE A 40 -0.86 26.90 22.17
N PHE A 41 -0.06 27.65 21.41
CA PHE A 41 0.07 27.44 19.97
C PHE A 41 0.72 26.09 19.63
N VAL A 42 1.75 25.68 20.37
CA VAL A 42 2.41 24.37 20.16
C VAL A 42 1.45 23.23 20.47
N THR A 43 0.69 23.30 21.57
CA THR A 43 -0.28 22.26 21.93
C THR A 43 -1.44 22.23 20.94
N LEU A 44 -1.97 23.39 20.56
CA LEU A 44 -3.04 23.50 19.58
C LEU A 44 -2.59 22.98 18.21
N PHE A 45 -1.37 23.32 17.77
CA PHE A 45 -0.82 22.85 16.51
C PHE A 45 -0.64 21.34 16.51
N ASN A 46 -0.14 20.74 17.59
CA ASN A 46 -0.03 19.28 17.69
C ASN A 46 -1.40 18.57 17.72
N LEU A 47 -2.44 19.21 18.25
CA LEU A 47 -3.80 18.65 18.27
C LEU A 47 -4.47 18.71 16.90
N ILE A 48 -4.30 19.81 16.16
CA ILE A 48 -4.88 20.01 14.83
C ILE A 48 -4.06 19.30 13.74
N PHE A 49 -2.75 19.26 13.90
CA PHE A 49 -1.79 18.64 12.98
C PHE A 49 -0.94 17.64 13.78
N PRO A 50 -1.46 16.42 14.04
CA PRO A 50 -0.62 15.37 14.60
C PRO A 50 0.62 15.19 13.71
N PRO A 51 1.81 14.90 14.27
CA PRO A 51 3.01 14.65 13.49
C PRO A 51 2.69 13.61 12.43
N VAL A 52 2.80 14.00 11.16
CA VAL A 52 2.40 13.13 10.06
C VAL A 52 3.29 11.89 10.11
N ASP A 53 2.66 10.73 10.19
CA ASP A 53 3.35 9.46 10.24
C ASP A 53 4.20 9.29 8.97
N MET A 54 5.52 9.50 9.13
CA MET A 54 6.47 9.49 8.02
C MET A 54 6.60 8.10 7.39
N ASP A 55 6.20 7.04 8.10
CA ASP A 55 6.09 5.69 7.57
C ASP A 55 4.87 5.52 6.66
N ALA A 56 3.76 6.22 6.96
CA ALA A 56 2.58 6.29 6.10
C ALA A 56 2.81 7.18 4.85
N LEU A 57 3.71 8.16 4.94
CA LEU A 57 4.10 9.06 3.83
C LEU A 57 5.22 8.54 2.93
N LYS A 58 5.87 7.40 3.26
CA LYS A 58 6.68 6.70 2.26
C LYS A 58 5.75 6.23 1.16
N LYS A 59 5.59 7.06 0.12
CA LYS A 59 4.96 6.71 -1.15
C LYS A 59 5.61 5.41 -1.60
N LYS A 60 4.94 4.29 -1.36
CA LYS A 60 5.52 2.98 -1.66
C LYS A 60 5.96 2.98 -3.11
N GLU A 61 7.22 2.63 -3.34
CA GLU A 61 7.81 2.60 -4.67
C GLU A 61 6.90 1.74 -5.56
N LYS A 62 6.66 2.19 -6.80
CA LYS A 62 5.87 1.42 -7.77
C LYS A 62 6.81 0.79 -8.77
N GLN A 63 6.52 -0.44 -9.17
CA GLN A 63 7.22 -1.12 -10.26
C GLN A 63 6.25 -1.56 -11.35
N ILE A 64 6.77 -1.75 -12.55
CA ILE A 64 5.98 -2.28 -13.67
C ILE A 64 5.98 -3.81 -13.55
N ALA A 65 4.79 -4.40 -13.51
CA ALA A 65 4.56 -5.83 -13.54
C ALA A 65 3.83 -6.26 -14.82
N LYS A 66 4.09 -7.49 -15.28
CA LYS A 66 3.37 -8.16 -16.38
C LYS A 66 2.23 -9.02 -15.81
N ILE A 67 0.98 -8.62 -15.99
CA ILE A 67 -0.19 -9.37 -15.55
C ILE A 67 -0.82 -10.06 -16.76
N TYR A 68 -0.99 -11.37 -16.69
CA TYR A 68 -1.42 -12.16 -17.85
C TYR A 68 -2.93 -12.39 -17.84
N PHE A 69 -3.60 -12.03 -18.92
CA PHE A 69 -5.05 -12.25 -19.13
C PHE A 69 -5.27 -13.09 -20.38
N SER A 70 -6.47 -13.65 -20.55
CA SER A 70 -6.79 -14.45 -21.72
C SER A 70 -7.08 -13.58 -22.94
N ASP A 71 -6.67 -14.02 -24.13
CA ASP A 71 -7.12 -13.44 -25.38
C ASP A 71 -8.63 -13.71 -25.61
N PRO A 72 -9.30 -12.98 -26.52
CA PRO A 72 -10.72 -13.19 -26.79
C PRO A 72 -11.09 -14.58 -27.34
N GLN A 73 -10.12 -15.34 -27.84
CA GLN A 73 -10.33 -16.69 -28.36
C GLN A 73 -10.01 -17.79 -27.32
N GLU A 74 -9.60 -17.41 -26.10
CA GLU A 74 -9.22 -18.32 -25.02
C GLU A 74 -8.11 -19.32 -25.38
N ARG A 75 -7.22 -18.93 -26.30
CA ARG A 75 -6.10 -19.75 -26.78
C ARG A 75 -4.78 -19.37 -26.11
N PHE A 76 -4.60 -18.08 -25.85
CA PHE A 76 -3.31 -17.56 -25.36
C PHE A 76 -3.51 -16.58 -24.21
N LEU A 77 -2.46 -16.46 -23.41
CA LEU A 77 -2.32 -15.47 -22.37
C LEU A 77 -1.50 -14.29 -22.88
N ILE A 78 -2.07 -13.10 -22.75
CA ILE A 78 -1.49 -11.84 -23.20
C ILE A 78 -1.01 -11.04 -21.98
N PRO A 79 0.25 -10.58 -21.95
CA PRO A 79 0.75 -9.73 -20.88
C PRO A 79 0.21 -8.30 -20.99
N GLU A 80 -0.35 -7.81 -19.89
CA GLU A 80 -0.70 -6.42 -19.67
C GLU A 80 0.27 -5.80 -18.66
N LYS A 81 0.94 -4.71 -19.02
CA LYS A 81 1.86 -4.01 -18.11
C LYS A 81 1.08 -3.14 -17.13
N ARG A 82 1.32 -3.31 -15.82
CA ARG A 82 0.63 -2.58 -14.75
C ARG A 82 1.59 -2.08 -13.69
N TYR A 83 1.37 -0.86 -13.19
CA TYR A 83 2.09 -0.39 -12.01
C TYR A 83 1.52 -1.03 -10.75
N VAL A 84 2.35 -1.77 -10.04
CA VAL A 84 2.03 -2.37 -8.74
C VAL A 84 2.93 -1.78 -7.67
N ILE A 85 2.49 -1.85 -6.42
CA ILE A 85 3.34 -1.51 -5.28
C ILE A 85 4.51 -2.51 -5.24
N LYS A 86 5.72 -2.00 -5.08
CA LYS A 86 6.92 -2.77 -4.84
C LYS A 86 7.01 -3.08 -3.36
N GLU A 87 7.14 -4.36 -3.05
CA GLU A 87 7.31 -4.91 -1.72
C GLU A 87 8.65 -5.66 -1.66
N ASN A 88 9.26 -5.70 -0.48
CA ASN A 88 10.57 -6.35 -0.30
C ASN A 88 10.46 -7.86 -0.05
N ASP A 89 9.30 -8.32 0.42
CA ASP A 89 9.02 -9.72 0.69
C ASP A 89 8.31 -10.39 -0.51
N ALA A 90 8.70 -11.62 -0.82
CA ALA A 90 8.16 -12.35 -1.96
C ALA A 90 6.66 -12.67 -1.80
N ALA A 91 6.19 -12.95 -0.59
CA ALA A 91 4.77 -13.21 -0.34
C ALA A 91 3.95 -11.92 -0.47
N ALA A 92 4.44 -10.81 0.09
CA ALA A 92 3.84 -9.49 -0.05
C ALA A 92 3.81 -9.03 -1.52
N GLN A 93 4.90 -9.20 -2.27
CA GLN A 93 4.95 -8.86 -3.69
C GLN A 93 3.97 -9.71 -4.49
N SER A 94 3.93 -11.03 -4.23
CA SER A 94 2.97 -11.94 -4.86
C SER A 94 1.53 -11.52 -4.58
N LYS A 95 1.23 -11.06 -3.35
CA LYS A 95 -0.09 -10.53 -2.98
C LYS A 95 -0.49 -9.32 -3.83
N GLU A 96 0.43 -8.39 -4.07
CA GLU A 96 0.17 -7.22 -4.93
C GLU A 96 -0.06 -7.63 -6.40
N ILE A 97 0.68 -8.61 -6.91
CA ILE A 97 0.47 -9.18 -8.26
C ILE A 97 -0.92 -9.82 -8.37
N VAL A 98 -1.33 -10.63 -7.39
CA VAL A 98 -2.63 -11.30 -7.43
C VAL A 98 -3.77 -10.31 -7.29
N LYS A 99 -3.64 -9.26 -6.46
CA LYS A 99 -4.63 -8.17 -6.42
C LYS A 99 -4.78 -7.51 -7.78
N ALA A 100 -3.66 -7.17 -8.42
CA ALA A 100 -3.67 -6.57 -9.75
C ALA A 100 -4.31 -7.48 -10.80
N LEU A 101 -4.16 -8.80 -10.68
CA LEU A 101 -4.84 -9.78 -11.54
C LEU A 101 -6.36 -9.82 -11.28
N LEU A 102 -6.78 -9.82 -10.01
CA LEU A 102 -8.20 -9.85 -9.62
C LEU A 102 -8.96 -8.56 -9.93
N GLU A 103 -8.26 -7.41 -10.09
CA GLU A 103 -8.85 -6.19 -10.62
C GLU A 103 -9.36 -6.35 -12.07
N GLY A 104 -8.87 -7.36 -12.79
CA GLY A 104 -9.21 -7.60 -14.19
C GLY A 104 -8.37 -6.79 -15.18
N SER A 105 -8.56 -7.06 -16.47
CA SER A 105 -7.86 -6.38 -17.55
C SER A 105 -8.33 -4.93 -17.70
N LYS A 106 -7.37 -4.01 -17.95
CA LYS A 106 -7.64 -2.61 -18.32
C LYS A 106 -7.52 -2.39 -19.82
N ALA A 107 -7.01 -3.38 -20.55
CA ALA A 107 -6.88 -3.38 -22.01
C ALA A 107 -8.03 -4.11 -22.73
N GLY A 108 -9.07 -4.54 -22.01
CA GLY A 108 -10.21 -5.25 -22.60
C GLY A 108 -9.95 -6.73 -22.93
N LEU A 109 -8.89 -7.32 -22.34
CA LEU A 109 -8.64 -8.76 -22.41
C LEU A 109 -9.64 -9.53 -21.53
N VAL A 110 -9.77 -10.82 -21.78
CA VAL A 110 -10.70 -11.68 -21.05
C VAL A 110 -10.14 -11.98 -19.66
N ASN A 111 -10.94 -11.68 -18.64
CA ASN A 111 -10.59 -11.97 -17.24
C ASN A 111 -10.54 -13.47 -17.00
N THR A 112 -9.44 -13.94 -16.44
CA THR A 112 -9.24 -15.36 -16.11
C THR A 112 -9.83 -15.71 -14.75
N PHE A 113 -10.03 -14.74 -13.87
CA PHE A 113 -10.76 -14.94 -12.62
C PHE A 113 -12.19 -14.39 -12.73
N PRO A 114 -13.20 -15.14 -12.26
CA PRO A 114 -14.57 -14.64 -12.15
C PRO A 114 -14.65 -13.41 -11.23
N ALA A 115 -15.58 -12.51 -11.54
CA ALA A 115 -15.92 -11.41 -10.65
C ALA A 115 -16.34 -11.94 -9.27
N GLY A 116 -15.87 -11.31 -8.19
CA GLY A 116 -16.21 -11.69 -6.81
C GLY A 116 -15.30 -12.76 -6.19
N VAL A 117 -14.30 -13.27 -6.91
CA VAL A 117 -13.21 -14.03 -6.29
C VAL A 117 -12.32 -13.09 -5.48
N THR A 118 -11.97 -13.50 -4.25
CA THR A 118 -11.14 -12.70 -3.35
C THR A 118 -9.93 -13.48 -2.88
N LEU A 119 -8.80 -12.80 -2.80
CA LEU A 119 -7.56 -13.31 -2.21
C LEU A 119 -7.64 -13.22 -0.67
N ARG A 120 -7.33 -14.32 0.02
CA ARG A 120 -7.23 -14.36 1.48
C ARG A 120 -5.81 -14.07 1.94
N ASP A 121 -4.87 -14.90 1.53
CA ASP A 121 -3.46 -14.74 1.86
C ASP A 121 -2.56 -15.30 0.75
N VAL A 122 -1.29 -14.95 0.84
CA VAL A 122 -0.22 -15.58 0.08
C VAL A 122 0.88 -15.92 1.07
N LYS A 123 1.42 -17.14 0.98
CA LYS A 123 2.58 -17.59 1.74
C LYS A 123 3.63 -18.12 0.77
N VAL A 124 4.90 -18.02 1.14
CA VAL A 124 5.99 -18.63 0.38
C VAL A 124 6.59 -19.75 1.21
N VAL A 125 6.71 -20.93 0.61
CA VAL A 125 7.32 -22.11 1.23
C VAL A 125 8.50 -22.58 0.39
N ASP A 126 9.50 -23.16 1.06
CA ASP A 126 10.75 -23.65 0.47
C ASP A 126 11.50 -22.58 -0.36
N SER A 127 11.24 -21.30 -0.10
CA SER A 127 11.76 -20.14 -0.82
C SER A 127 11.44 -20.07 -2.33
N GLU A 128 10.66 -21.02 -2.88
CA GLU A 128 10.35 -21.07 -4.32
C GLU A 128 8.87 -21.29 -4.67
N THR A 129 8.04 -21.69 -3.70
CA THR A 129 6.62 -22.00 -3.94
C THR A 129 5.72 -20.94 -3.32
N ALA A 130 4.92 -20.25 -4.14
CA ALA A 130 3.86 -19.39 -3.62
C ALA A 130 2.58 -20.20 -3.40
N LEU A 131 2.14 -20.30 -2.15
CA LEU A 131 0.82 -20.79 -1.76
C LEU A 131 -0.17 -19.63 -1.82
N VAL A 132 -1.09 -19.65 -2.78
CA VAL A 132 -2.06 -18.57 -3.00
C VAL A 132 -3.43 -19.04 -2.55
N ASN A 133 -3.94 -18.44 -1.50
CA ASN A 133 -5.18 -18.86 -0.84
C ASN A 133 -6.34 -17.94 -1.22
N PHE A 134 -7.34 -18.48 -1.90
CA PHE A 134 -8.54 -17.75 -2.29
C PHE A 134 -9.73 -18.08 -1.39
N SER A 135 -10.75 -17.24 -1.45
CA SER A 135 -12.05 -17.56 -0.86
C SER A 135 -12.78 -18.64 -1.65
N LYS A 136 -13.79 -19.25 -1.03
CA LYS A 136 -14.67 -20.27 -1.66
C LYS A 136 -15.33 -19.80 -2.96
N ASN A 137 -15.37 -18.50 -3.23
CA ASN A 137 -15.93 -17.94 -4.45
C ASN A 137 -15.17 -18.39 -5.70
N LEU A 138 -13.89 -18.73 -5.60
CA LEU A 138 -13.15 -19.32 -6.72
C LEU A 138 -13.88 -20.55 -7.25
N ILE A 139 -14.20 -21.53 -6.40
CA ILE A 139 -14.91 -22.75 -6.82
C ILE A 139 -16.37 -22.47 -7.22
N LYS A 140 -17.04 -21.59 -6.48
CA LYS A 140 -18.48 -21.33 -6.71
C LYS A 140 -18.75 -20.63 -8.04
N LEU A 141 -17.96 -19.61 -8.35
CA LEU A 141 -18.21 -18.69 -9.46
C LEU A 141 -17.43 -19.05 -10.74
N HIS A 142 -16.46 -19.97 -10.65
CA HIS A 142 -15.69 -20.36 -11.83
C HIS A 142 -16.60 -21.01 -12.89
N PRO A 143 -16.50 -20.62 -14.17
CA PRO A 143 -17.34 -21.18 -15.23
C PRO A 143 -17.10 -22.68 -15.43
N GLY A 144 -15.90 -23.15 -15.14
CA GLY A 144 -15.49 -24.54 -15.36
C GLY A 144 -15.01 -24.76 -16.78
N GLY A 145 -14.83 -26.02 -17.18
CA GLY A 145 -14.18 -26.38 -18.43
C GLY A 145 -12.65 -26.33 -18.34
N SER A 146 -11.98 -27.24 -19.07
CA SER A 146 -10.52 -27.37 -19.05
C SER A 146 -9.82 -26.08 -19.50
N THR A 147 -10.31 -25.45 -20.56
CA THR A 147 -9.73 -24.20 -21.10
C THR A 147 -9.75 -23.08 -20.08
N ALA A 148 -10.91 -22.80 -19.47
CA ALA A 148 -11.01 -21.73 -18.48
C ALA A 148 -10.22 -22.05 -17.20
N GLU A 149 -10.20 -23.31 -16.75
CA GLU A 149 -9.38 -23.70 -15.58
C GLU A 149 -7.88 -23.52 -15.87
N MET A 150 -7.40 -23.94 -17.05
CA MET A 150 -6.02 -23.72 -17.47
C MET A 150 -5.70 -22.22 -17.57
N ALA A 151 -6.59 -21.42 -18.15
CA ALA A 151 -6.41 -19.98 -18.24
C ALA A 151 -6.26 -19.34 -16.84
N THR A 152 -7.11 -19.70 -15.88
CA THR A 152 -7.02 -19.25 -14.48
C THR A 152 -5.69 -19.64 -13.84
N ILE A 153 -5.30 -20.90 -13.96
CA ILE A 153 -4.09 -21.45 -13.33
C ILE A 153 -2.83 -20.81 -13.90
N TYR A 154 -2.70 -20.75 -15.22
CA TYR A 154 -1.49 -20.24 -15.85
C TYR A 154 -1.42 -18.73 -15.90
N SER A 155 -2.55 -18.03 -15.95
CA SER A 155 -2.61 -16.58 -15.72
C SER A 155 -2.03 -16.21 -14.36
N LEU A 156 -2.44 -16.92 -13.30
CA LEU A 156 -1.89 -16.74 -11.96
C LEU A 156 -0.41 -17.08 -11.89
N THR A 157 -0.05 -18.29 -12.34
CA THR A 157 1.30 -18.82 -12.25
C THR A 157 2.30 -17.97 -13.02
N ASN A 158 1.99 -17.62 -14.27
CA ASN A 158 2.85 -16.77 -15.10
C ASN A 158 2.93 -15.36 -14.53
N SER A 159 1.83 -14.78 -14.03
CA SER A 159 1.89 -13.44 -13.42
C SER A 159 2.78 -13.42 -12.18
N ILE A 160 2.72 -14.41 -11.30
CA ILE A 160 3.58 -14.42 -10.11
C ILE A 160 5.05 -14.66 -10.49
N THR A 161 5.32 -15.74 -11.21
CA THR A 161 6.70 -16.19 -11.49
C THR A 161 7.48 -15.22 -12.38
N GLN A 162 6.81 -14.48 -13.27
CA GLN A 162 7.45 -13.48 -14.12
C GLN A 162 7.76 -12.16 -13.40
N ASN A 163 7.17 -11.91 -12.23
CA ASN A 163 7.30 -10.63 -11.52
C ASN A 163 7.90 -10.75 -10.12
N VAL A 164 8.03 -11.96 -9.56
CA VAL A 164 8.57 -12.19 -8.22
C VAL A 164 9.80 -13.08 -8.32
N PRO A 165 11.01 -12.49 -8.34
CA PRO A 165 12.24 -13.26 -8.36
C PRO A 165 12.30 -14.27 -7.20
N GLY A 166 12.71 -15.51 -7.51
CA GLY A 166 12.78 -16.61 -6.56
C GLY A 166 11.56 -17.53 -6.57
N ILE A 167 10.37 -17.04 -6.92
CA ILE A 167 9.17 -17.88 -7.03
C ILE A 167 9.18 -18.61 -8.37
N LYS A 168 9.18 -19.94 -8.33
CA LYS A 168 9.24 -20.82 -9.51
C LYS A 168 7.94 -21.55 -9.78
N LYS A 169 7.11 -21.75 -8.76
CA LYS A 169 5.86 -22.50 -8.86
C LYS A 169 4.79 -21.97 -7.92
N VAL A 170 3.53 -22.19 -8.30
CA VAL A 170 2.37 -21.69 -7.56
C VAL A 170 1.44 -22.84 -7.19
N LYS A 171 0.99 -22.86 -5.94
CA LYS A 171 -0.01 -23.80 -5.44
C LYS A 171 -1.27 -23.02 -5.08
N ILE A 172 -2.40 -23.44 -5.63
CA ILE A 172 -3.70 -22.83 -5.37
C ILE A 172 -4.33 -23.51 -4.16
N LEU A 173 -4.80 -22.71 -3.22
CA LEU A 173 -5.56 -23.14 -2.05
C LEU A 173 -6.90 -22.41 -2.03
N VAL A 174 -7.90 -23.03 -1.43
CA VAL A 174 -9.21 -22.42 -1.18
C VAL A 174 -9.57 -22.62 0.29
N GLU A 175 -9.86 -21.52 0.99
CA GLU A 175 -10.18 -21.55 2.42
C GLU A 175 -9.07 -22.23 3.26
N GLY A 176 -7.82 -22.03 2.86
CA GLY A 176 -6.63 -22.61 3.50
C GLY A 176 -6.43 -24.10 3.24
N LYS A 177 -7.25 -24.72 2.39
CA LYS A 177 -7.19 -26.16 2.09
C LYS A 177 -6.76 -26.41 0.65
N GLU A 178 -6.08 -27.53 0.47
CA GLU A 178 -5.86 -28.08 -0.86
C GLU A 178 -7.18 -28.57 -1.46
N LEU A 179 -7.26 -28.51 -2.77
CA LEU A 179 -8.39 -28.96 -3.55
C LEU A 179 -7.90 -29.83 -4.72
N PRO A 180 -8.69 -30.84 -5.14
CA PRO A 180 -8.33 -31.70 -6.26
C PRO A 180 -8.42 -30.96 -7.60
N SER A 181 -9.35 -30.02 -7.77
CA SER A 181 -9.55 -29.17 -8.95
C SER A 181 -10.40 -27.95 -8.58
N ILE A 182 -10.50 -26.94 -9.46
CA ILE A 182 -11.37 -25.77 -9.23
C ILE A 182 -12.83 -26.13 -9.55
N LYS A 183 -13.08 -26.83 -10.66
CA LYS A 183 -14.39 -27.25 -11.18
C LYS A 183 -14.45 -28.66 -11.76
N GLY A 184 -13.35 -29.43 -11.73
CA GLY A 184 -13.37 -30.86 -12.06
C GLY A 184 -12.56 -31.29 -13.27
N HIS A 185 -11.94 -30.38 -14.01
CA HIS A 185 -11.27 -30.73 -15.28
C HIS A 185 -9.74 -30.73 -15.17
N VAL A 186 -9.16 -29.82 -14.38
CA VAL A 186 -7.71 -29.73 -14.18
C VAL A 186 -7.33 -30.06 -12.74
N SER A 187 -6.39 -30.99 -12.56
CA SER A 187 -5.90 -31.36 -11.23
C SER A 187 -5.02 -30.28 -10.61
N THR A 188 -5.39 -29.78 -9.42
CA THR A 188 -4.64 -28.78 -8.63
C THR A 188 -3.88 -29.40 -7.44
N GLN A 189 -3.71 -30.72 -7.45
CA GLN A 189 -3.00 -31.45 -6.39
C GLN A 189 -1.51 -31.12 -6.33
N LYS A 190 -0.90 -30.76 -7.46
CA LYS A 190 0.51 -30.32 -7.51
C LYS A 190 0.60 -28.81 -7.69
N ALA A 191 1.75 -28.24 -7.33
CA ALA A 191 2.07 -26.86 -7.70
C ALA A 191 2.38 -26.77 -9.20
N PHE A 192 2.04 -25.64 -9.80
CA PHE A 192 2.21 -25.38 -11.23
C PHE A 192 3.47 -24.57 -11.47
N PHE A 193 4.29 -25.04 -12.40
CA PHE A 193 5.35 -24.25 -13.01
C PHE A 193 4.76 -23.33 -14.09
N PRO A 194 5.44 -22.22 -14.43
CA PRO A 194 4.99 -21.38 -15.53
C PRO A 194 4.98 -22.18 -16.82
N ASP A 195 3.98 -21.90 -17.65
CA ASP A 195 3.89 -22.41 -19.01
C ASP A 195 3.99 -21.23 -19.97
N LEU A 196 5.14 -21.13 -20.63
CA LEU A 196 5.46 -20.04 -21.54
C LEU A 196 4.94 -20.30 -22.95
N GLU A 197 4.53 -21.53 -23.28
CA GLU A 197 3.93 -21.86 -24.59
C GLU A 197 2.53 -21.28 -24.73
N LEU A 198 1.85 -21.06 -23.60
CA LEU A 198 0.57 -20.38 -23.54
C LEU A 198 0.69 -18.86 -23.75
N LEU A 199 1.89 -18.29 -23.86
CA LEU A 199 2.08 -16.88 -24.15
C LEU A 199 2.13 -16.64 -25.66
N ILE A 200 1.56 -15.54 -26.13
CA ILE A 200 1.75 -15.14 -27.53
C ILE A 200 3.27 -14.91 -27.77
N PRO A 201 3.89 -15.60 -28.74
CA PRO A 201 5.28 -15.34 -29.08
C PRO A 201 5.44 -13.90 -29.56
N GLU A 202 6.44 -13.17 -29.04
CA GLU A 202 6.68 -11.73 -29.31
C GLU A 202 6.74 -11.35 -30.81
N LYS A 203 6.83 -12.33 -31.73
CA LYS A 203 6.96 -12.13 -33.18
C LYS A 203 5.71 -11.62 -33.91
N GLU A 204 4.49 -11.73 -33.36
CA GLU A 204 3.27 -11.33 -34.10
C GLU A 204 2.88 -9.85 -33.96
N LYS A 205 3.62 -9.04 -33.19
CA LYS A 205 3.24 -7.63 -32.95
C LYS A 205 3.62 -6.64 -34.07
N ASN A 206 4.23 -7.11 -35.16
CA ASN A 206 4.77 -6.30 -36.26
C ASN A 206 4.23 -6.70 -37.65
N SER A 207 2.96 -7.12 -37.76
CA SER A 207 2.30 -7.37 -39.05
C SER A 207 1.02 -6.57 -39.18
#